data_AF-A0A7L0K4V3-F1
#
_entry.id   AF-A0A7L0K4V3-F1
#
_cell.length_a   1.000
_cell.length_b   1.000
_cell.length_c   1.000
_cell.angle_alpha   90.00
_cell.angle_beta   90.00
_cell.angle_gamma   90.00
#
_symmetry.space_group_name_H-M   'P 1'
#
loop_
_entity.id
_entity.type
_entity.pdbx_description
1 polymer ?
#
loop_
_entity_poly.entity_id
_entity_poly.type
_entity_poly.pdbx_seq_one_letter_code
_entity_poly.pdbx_strand_id
1 'polypeptide(L)'
;EVDWEVELAAVIGKTGRHIPESAALEHIVGFTVANDVSARDWQMQRNGRQWLLGKTFDTFCPLGPAIVTKDSVTDVHDLRIRCSVNGRLMQSSSTNQLIFKLPQLVAWVSQFVTLRPGDVLLTGTPPGVGVFRKPPVFLK
;
A
#
# COMPACT_ATOMS: atom_id res chain seq x y z
N GLU A 1 -11.71 -9.22 13.44
CA GLU A 1 -10.51 -8.56 14.02
C GLU A 1 -9.94 -7.59 12.98
N VAL A 2 -10.46 -6.37 12.91
CA VAL A 2 -10.15 -5.43 11.81
C VAL A 2 -8.96 -4.54 12.18
N ASP A 3 -7.97 -4.49 11.30
CA ASP A 3 -6.69 -3.83 11.49
C ASP A 3 -6.45 -2.73 10.45
N TRP A 4 -5.54 -1.81 10.77
CA TRP A 4 -5.13 -0.70 9.91
C TRP A 4 -3.74 -0.94 9.32
N GLU A 5 -3.52 -0.46 8.10
CA GLU A 5 -2.25 -0.56 7.39
C GLU A 5 -2.10 0.68 6.50
N VAL A 6 -1.47 1.76 7.01
CA VAL A 6 -1.21 2.94 6.16
C VAL A 6 -0.16 2.61 5.10
N GLU A 7 -0.43 2.99 3.85
CA GLU A 7 0.46 2.72 2.73
C GLU A 7 0.59 3.92 1.78
N LEU A 8 1.75 4.00 1.13
CA LEU A 8 1.88 4.74 -0.12
C LEU A 8 1.25 3.88 -1.22
N ALA A 9 0.39 4.49 -2.04
CA ALA A 9 -0.14 3.86 -3.24
C ALA A 9 0.37 4.57 -4.49
N ALA A 10 0.90 3.81 -5.44
CA ALA A 10 1.28 4.30 -6.76
C ALA A 10 0.16 4.05 -7.77
N VAL A 11 -0.18 5.08 -8.55
CA VAL A 11 -1.20 5.00 -9.60
C VAL A 11 -0.52 4.90 -10.95
N ILE A 12 -0.84 3.86 -11.71
CA ILE A 12 -0.29 3.63 -13.05
C ILE A 12 -0.94 4.61 -14.04
N GLY A 13 -0.12 5.25 -14.86
CA GLY A 13 -0.51 6.18 -15.91
C GLY A 13 -0.27 5.69 -17.34
N LYS A 14 0.54 4.64 -17.51
CA LYS A 14 0.96 4.13 -18.82
C LYS A 14 0.92 2.61 -18.83
N THR A 15 0.29 2.03 -19.85
CA THR A 15 0.22 0.57 -20.03
C THR A 15 1.63 -0.03 -20.16
N GLY A 16 1.90 -1.18 -19.53
CA GLY A 16 3.15 -1.91 -19.71
C GLY A 16 3.13 -3.34 -19.19
N ARG A 17 4.02 -4.18 -19.73
CA ARG A 17 4.28 -5.56 -19.30
C ARG A 17 5.78 -5.84 -19.45
N HIS A 18 6.36 -6.62 -18.54
CA HIS A 18 7.81 -6.83 -18.45
C HIS A 18 8.60 -5.51 -18.44
N ILE A 19 8.13 -4.54 -17.65
CA ILE A 19 8.71 -3.22 -17.55
C ILE A 19 10.07 -3.35 -16.83
N PRO A 20 11.18 -2.88 -17.41
CA PRO A 20 12.46 -2.85 -16.69
C PRO A 20 12.42 -1.82 -15.55
N GLU A 21 13.14 -2.07 -14.46
CA GLU A 21 13.17 -1.15 -13.30
C GLU A 21 13.53 0.29 -13.69
N SER A 22 14.44 0.46 -14.67
CA SER A 22 14.85 1.78 -15.17
C SER A 22 13.73 2.60 -15.80
N ALA A 23 12.68 1.96 -16.32
CA ALA A 23 11.53 2.62 -16.93
C ALA A 23 10.32 2.67 -15.99
N ALA A 24 10.36 1.99 -14.83
CA ALA A 24 9.20 1.77 -13.98
C ALA A 24 8.52 3.07 -13.51
N LEU A 25 9.29 4.09 -13.13
CA LEU A 25 8.72 5.37 -12.67
C LEU A 25 8.02 6.15 -13.79
N GLU A 26 8.35 5.91 -15.05
CA GLU A 26 7.65 6.50 -16.21
C GLU A 26 6.22 5.96 -16.36
N HIS A 27 5.94 4.80 -15.78
CA HIS A 27 4.62 4.19 -15.81
C HIS A 27 3.69 4.70 -14.71
N ILE A 28 4.18 5.52 -13.78
CA ILE A 28 3.40 6.05 -12.65
C ILE A 28 2.96 7.48 -12.95
N VAL A 29 1.65 7.76 -12.88
CA VAL A 29 1.11 9.12 -13.02
C VAL A 29 1.23 9.91 -11.72
N GLY A 30 1.09 9.23 -10.58
CA GLY A 30 1.15 9.88 -9.28
C GLY A 30 0.95 8.91 -8.13
N PHE A 31 0.74 9.50 -6.96
CA PHE A 31 0.68 8.81 -5.69
C PHE A 31 -0.55 9.25 -4.89
N THR A 32 -1.09 8.36 -4.07
CA THR A 32 -2.14 8.68 -3.11
C THR A 32 -1.85 7.97 -1.79
N VAL A 33 -2.54 8.38 -0.73
CA VAL A 33 -2.56 7.63 0.54
C VAL A 33 -3.57 6.49 0.40
N ALA A 34 -3.22 5.33 0.95
CA ALA A 34 -4.08 4.17 1.05
C ALA A 34 -4.11 3.63 2.49
N ASN A 35 -5.17 2.89 2.80
CA ASN A 35 -5.23 2.04 4.00
C ASN A 35 -5.59 0.61 3.55
N ASP A 36 -4.71 -0.36 3.75
CA ASP A 36 -4.96 -1.78 3.44
C ASP A 36 -5.67 -2.46 4.62
N VAL A 37 -6.94 -2.09 4.81
CA VAL A 37 -7.72 -2.54 5.96
C VAL A 37 -7.84 -4.07 5.92
N SER A 38 -7.55 -4.70 7.06
CA SER A 38 -7.35 -6.15 7.11
C SER A 38 -8.17 -6.80 8.21
N ALA A 39 -9.09 -7.69 7.86
CA ALA A 39 -9.75 -8.60 8.80
C ALA A 39 -8.83 -9.79 9.10
N ARG A 40 -8.06 -9.71 10.19
CA ARG A 40 -6.99 -10.67 10.53
C ARG A 40 -7.49 -12.08 10.81
N ASP A 41 -8.68 -12.21 11.37
CA ASP A 41 -9.36 -13.48 11.57
C ASP A 41 -9.63 -14.18 10.23
N TRP A 42 -10.05 -13.43 9.21
CA TRP A 42 -10.22 -13.96 7.86
C TRP A 42 -8.89 -14.23 7.17
N GLN A 43 -7.96 -13.28 7.23
CA GLN A 43 -6.64 -13.37 6.62
C GLN A 43 -5.84 -14.58 7.11
N MET A 44 -5.91 -14.90 8.41
CA MET A 44 -5.02 -15.88 9.04
C MET A 44 -5.68 -17.21 9.40
N GLN A 45 -7.00 -17.23 9.64
CA GLN A 45 -7.66 -18.41 10.21
C GLN A 45 -8.78 -18.94 9.32
N ARG A 46 -9.65 -18.07 8.80
CA ARG A 46 -10.90 -18.50 8.16
C ARG A 46 -10.80 -18.73 6.66
N ASN A 47 -9.76 -18.23 5.99
CA ASN A 47 -9.61 -18.30 4.53
C ASN A 47 -8.33 -19.03 4.07
N GLY A 48 -7.97 -20.15 4.72
CA GLY A 48 -6.82 -20.97 4.28
C GLY A 48 -5.48 -20.21 4.21
N ARG A 49 -5.35 -19.13 5.00
CA ARG A 49 -4.18 -18.22 5.02
C ARG A 49 -3.94 -17.45 3.71
N GLN A 50 -4.92 -17.40 2.82
CA GLN A 50 -4.88 -16.53 1.65
C GLN A 50 -5.38 -15.13 2.01
N TRP A 51 -4.64 -14.10 1.58
CA TRP A 51 -4.86 -12.74 2.08
C TRP A 51 -6.01 -12.01 1.41
N LEU A 52 -6.35 -12.38 0.15
CA LEU A 52 -7.33 -11.69 -0.68
C LEU A 52 -8.64 -11.42 0.09
N LEU A 53 -9.32 -12.46 0.56
CA LEU A 53 -10.61 -12.31 1.21
C LEU A 53 -10.54 -11.48 2.49
N GLY A 54 -9.43 -11.54 3.23
CA GLY A 54 -9.24 -10.75 4.46
C GLY A 54 -9.11 -9.24 4.21
N LYS A 55 -8.92 -8.81 2.96
CA LYS A 55 -8.60 -7.43 2.56
C LYS A 55 -9.58 -6.84 1.53
N THR A 56 -10.62 -7.59 1.14
CA THR A 56 -11.55 -7.19 0.07
C THR A 56 -12.99 -6.98 0.53
N PHE A 57 -13.23 -6.83 1.84
CA PHE A 57 -14.54 -6.44 2.33
C PHE A 57 -14.88 -5.02 1.84
N ASP A 58 -16.17 -4.71 1.72
CA ASP A 58 -16.61 -3.35 1.39
C ASP A 58 -15.92 -2.35 2.31
N THR A 59 -15.46 -1.23 1.73
CA THR A 59 -14.69 -0.15 2.39
C THR A 59 -13.23 -0.44 2.76
N PHE A 60 -12.68 -1.65 2.50
CA PHE A 60 -11.34 -2.01 2.99
C PHE A 60 -10.15 -1.45 2.20
N CYS A 61 -10.39 -0.72 1.13
CA CYS A 61 -9.34 0.01 0.41
C CYS A 61 -9.71 1.50 0.25
N PRO A 62 -9.71 2.30 1.34
CA PRO A 62 -9.82 3.75 1.24
C PRO A 62 -8.60 4.31 0.52
N LEU A 63 -8.84 5.08 -0.55
CA LEU A 63 -7.83 5.80 -1.32
C LEU A 63 -8.15 7.29 -1.32
N GLY A 64 -7.14 8.14 -1.12
CA GLY A 64 -7.28 9.58 -1.33
C GLY A 64 -6.48 10.44 -0.35
N PRO A 65 -6.89 11.70 -0.11
CA PRO A 65 -8.04 12.38 -0.71
C PRO A 65 -7.81 12.82 -2.16
N ALA A 66 -6.57 12.77 -2.66
CA ALA A 66 -6.21 13.20 -4.00
C ALA A 66 -5.02 12.39 -4.53
N ILE A 67 -4.88 12.37 -5.85
CA ILE A 67 -3.68 11.88 -6.52
C ILE A 67 -2.72 13.06 -6.67
N VAL A 68 -1.55 12.95 -6.05
CA VAL A 68 -0.44 13.88 -6.22
C VAL A 68 0.39 13.41 -7.41
N THR A 69 0.53 14.25 -8.43
CA THR A 69 1.29 13.89 -9.63
C THR A 69 2.75 13.64 -9.30
N LYS A 70 3.37 12.69 -10.02
CA LYS A 70 4.77 12.29 -9.79
C LYS A 70 5.73 13.48 -9.76
N ASP A 71 5.54 14.44 -10.65
CA ASP A 71 6.45 15.59 -10.80
C ASP A 71 6.32 16.62 -9.66
N SER A 72 5.28 16.51 -8.82
CA SER A 72 5.12 17.32 -7.61
C SER A 72 5.84 16.73 -6.39
N VAL A 73 6.44 15.53 -6.52
CA VAL A 73 7.10 14.81 -5.43
C VAL A 73 8.60 14.76 -5.69
N THR A 74 9.39 15.45 -4.86
CA THR A 74 10.85 15.51 -5.00
C THR A 74 11.52 14.14 -4.86
N ASP A 75 11.19 13.39 -3.81
CA ASP A 75 11.65 12.03 -3.58
C ASP A 75 10.54 11.18 -2.98
N VAL A 76 9.99 10.26 -3.78
CA VAL A 76 8.93 9.35 -3.34
C VAL A 76 9.43 8.31 -2.34
N HIS A 77 10.74 8.04 -2.32
CA HIS A 77 11.38 7.12 -1.40
C HIS A 77 11.87 7.82 -0.13
N ASP A 78 11.48 9.07 0.15
CA ASP A 78 11.71 9.72 1.44
C ASP A 78 10.48 10.52 1.94
N LEU A 79 9.30 9.91 1.86
CA LEU A 79 8.05 10.47 2.34
C LEU A 79 7.73 9.96 3.74
N ARG A 80 7.36 10.88 4.65
CA ARG A 80 6.88 10.50 5.98
C ARG A 80 5.45 9.97 5.90
N ILE A 81 5.24 8.77 6.45
CA ILE A 81 3.94 8.09 6.46
C ILE A 81 3.49 7.83 7.90
N ARG A 82 2.22 8.07 8.22
CA ARG A 82 1.67 7.92 9.58
C ARG A 82 0.23 7.44 9.59
N CYS A 83 -0.14 6.68 10.62
CA CYS A 83 -1.51 6.28 10.91
C CYS A 83 -1.85 6.64 12.35
N SER A 84 -3.00 7.28 12.57
CA SER A 84 -3.54 7.55 13.90
C SER A 84 -4.94 6.94 14.01
N VAL A 85 -5.23 6.29 15.13
CA VAL A 85 -6.54 5.72 15.45
C VAL A 85 -7.05 6.39 16.71
N ASN A 86 -8.22 7.03 16.64
CA ASN A 86 -8.81 7.82 17.72
C ASN A 86 -7.83 8.85 18.32
N GLY A 87 -7.12 9.57 17.46
CA GLY A 87 -6.13 10.58 17.84
C GLY A 87 -4.79 10.04 18.34
N ARG A 88 -4.65 8.73 18.54
CA ARG A 88 -3.39 8.10 18.98
C ARG A 88 -2.58 7.63 17.78
N LEU A 89 -1.33 8.08 17.70
CA LEU A 89 -0.38 7.64 16.67
C LEU A 89 -0.06 6.14 16.83
N MET A 90 -0.37 5.35 15.80
CA MET A 90 -0.17 3.89 15.79
C MET A 90 0.99 3.47 14.88
N GLN A 91 1.15 4.13 13.73
CA GLN A 91 2.26 3.92 12.79
C GLN A 91 2.93 5.25 12.47
N SER A 92 4.27 5.27 12.39
CA SER A 92 5.05 6.42 11.94
C SER A 92 6.37 5.93 11.35
N SER A 93 6.57 6.14 10.05
CA SER A 93 7.77 5.69 9.33
C SER A 93 8.11 6.63 8.16
N SER A 94 9.06 6.23 7.31
CA SER A 94 9.34 6.81 6.00
C SER A 94 9.28 5.75 4.91
N THR A 95 8.90 6.13 3.69
CA THR A 95 8.97 5.28 2.49
C THR A 95 10.42 4.90 2.14
N ASN A 96 11.42 5.53 2.78
CA ASN A 96 12.82 5.10 2.70
C ASN A 96 13.05 3.70 3.28
N GLN A 97 12.16 3.23 4.15
CA GLN A 97 12.19 1.89 4.74
C GLN A 97 11.54 0.80 3.87
N LEU A 98 10.97 1.15 2.71
CA LEU A 98 10.48 0.14 1.76
C LEU A 98 11.63 -0.82 1.39
N ILE A 99 11.42 -2.11 1.64
CA ILE A 99 12.37 -3.19 1.30
C ILE A 99 12.50 -3.27 -0.22
N PHE A 100 11.37 -3.28 -0.93
CA PHE A 100 11.32 -3.21 -2.38
C PHE A 100 10.84 -1.83 -2.80
N LYS A 101 11.67 -1.10 -3.54
CA LYS A 101 11.34 0.24 -4.03
C LYS A 101 10.36 0.14 -5.19
N LEU A 102 9.68 1.26 -5.50
CA LEU A 102 8.71 1.33 -6.61
C LEU A 102 9.23 0.76 -7.94
N PRO A 103 10.50 1.03 -8.37
CA PRO A 103 11.03 0.40 -9.56
C PRO A 103 10.97 -1.12 -9.55
N GLN A 104 11.38 -1.73 -8.43
CA GLN A 104 11.37 -3.18 -8.22
C GLN A 104 9.94 -3.72 -8.18
N LEU A 105 9.02 -3.05 -7.46
CA LEU A 105 7.62 -3.47 -7.36
C LEU A 105 6.91 -3.46 -8.72
N VAL A 106 7.03 -2.37 -9.48
CA VAL A 106 6.41 -2.25 -10.81
C VAL A 106 7.01 -3.27 -11.77
N ALA A 107 8.35 -3.39 -11.81
CA ALA A 107 9.02 -4.35 -12.67
C ALA A 107 8.58 -5.78 -12.33
N TRP A 108 8.56 -6.15 -11.04
CA TRP A 108 8.15 -7.46 -10.57
C TRP A 108 6.71 -7.79 -10.94
N VAL A 109 5.75 -6.94 -10.57
CA VAL A 109 4.32 -7.16 -10.85
C VAL A 109 4.05 -7.26 -12.36
N SER A 110 4.73 -6.42 -13.15
CA SER A 110 4.55 -6.39 -14.61
C SER A 110 5.00 -7.67 -15.34
N GLN A 111 5.71 -8.59 -14.67
CA GLN A 111 6.03 -9.91 -15.23
C GLN A 111 4.78 -10.80 -15.30
N PHE A 112 3.91 -10.68 -14.30
CA PHE A 112 2.73 -11.53 -14.14
C PHE A 112 1.50 -10.94 -14.83
N VAL A 113 1.32 -9.62 -14.76
CA VAL A 113 0.14 -8.93 -15.30
C VAL A 113 0.54 -7.74 -16.15
N THR A 114 -0.29 -7.40 -17.14
CA THR A 114 -0.16 -6.11 -17.84
C THR A 114 -0.72 -5.02 -16.94
N LEU A 115 0.13 -4.08 -16.54
CA LEU A 115 -0.30 -2.88 -15.83
C LEU A 115 -1.00 -1.93 -16.81
N ARG A 116 -2.12 -1.33 -16.40
CA ARG A 116 -2.96 -0.42 -17.18
C ARG A 116 -3.13 0.92 -16.47
N PRO A 117 -3.32 2.02 -17.21
CA PRO A 117 -3.67 3.30 -16.61
C PRO A 117 -4.88 3.16 -15.68
N GLY A 118 -4.75 3.64 -14.45
CA GLY A 118 -5.75 3.49 -13.40
C GLY A 118 -5.50 2.33 -12.42
N ASP A 119 -4.59 1.39 -12.74
CA ASP A 119 -4.17 0.37 -11.77
C ASP A 119 -3.49 1.04 -10.57
N VAL A 120 -3.71 0.48 -9.38
CA VAL A 120 -3.17 1.00 -8.12
C VAL A 120 -2.33 -0.07 -7.44
N LEU A 121 -1.08 0.28 -7.12
CA LEU A 121 -0.18 -0.58 -6.36
C LEU A 121 -0.04 -0.04 -4.94
N LEU A 122 -0.57 -0.80 -3.99
CA LEU A 122 -0.32 -0.64 -2.56
C LEU A 122 1.06 -1.23 -2.23
N THR A 123 1.94 -0.41 -1.65
CA THR A 123 3.39 -0.70 -1.58
C THR A 123 3.85 -1.39 -0.31
N GLY A 124 2.94 -1.67 0.62
CA GLY A 124 3.21 -2.25 1.93
C GLY A 124 3.14 -1.21 3.06
N THR A 125 2.90 -1.74 4.27
CA THR A 125 2.71 -0.94 5.48
C THR A 125 3.91 -1.03 6.43
N PRO A 126 4.27 0.04 7.16
CA PRO A 126 5.33 -0.01 8.17
C PRO A 126 4.90 -0.75 9.46
N PRO A 127 5.84 -1.02 10.39
CA PRO A 127 5.51 -1.55 11.71
C PRO A 127 4.49 -0.69 12.47
N GLY A 128 3.71 -1.32 13.34
CA GLY A 128 2.74 -0.65 14.22
C GLY A 128 1.27 -1.04 14.01
N VAL A 129 1.01 -1.99 13.11
CA VAL A 129 -0.30 -2.65 12.96
C VAL A 129 -0.78 -3.26 14.27
N GLY A 130 -2.09 -3.30 14.44
CA GLY A 130 -2.77 -3.66 15.66
C GLY A 130 -2.57 -5.11 16.11
N VAL A 131 -2.56 -6.06 15.17
CA VAL A 131 -2.45 -7.50 15.46
C VAL A 131 -1.14 -7.89 16.17
N PHE A 132 -0.05 -7.16 15.93
CA PHE A 132 1.27 -7.44 16.53
C PHE A 132 1.54 -6.64 17.81
N ARG A 133 0.58 -5.83 18.27
CA ARG A 133 0.70 -5.14 19.56
C ARG A 133 0.49 -6.12 20.72
N LYS A 134 0.94 -5.73 21.91
CA LYS A 134 0.82 -6.52 23.14
C LYS A 134 0.11 -5.68 24.22
N PRO A 135 -1.18 -5.91 24.52
CA PRO A 135 -2.09 -6.82 23.83
C PRO A 135 -2.44 -6.34 22.40
N PRO A 136 -2.99 -7.21 21.53
CA PRO A 136 -3.49 -6.79 20.23
C PRO A 136 -4.57 -5.72 20.36
N VAL A 137 -4.61 -4.81 19.39
CA VAL A 137 -5.60 -3.73 19.31
C VAL A 137 -6.22 -3.77 17.93
N PHE A 138 -7.54 -3.64 17.84
CA PHE A 138 -8.28 -3.63 16.57
C PHE A 138 -9.19 -2.39 16.51
N LEU A 139 -9.63 -2.03 15.31
CA LEU A 139 -10.60 -0.95 15.10
C LEU A 139 -11.92 -1.23 15.83
N LYS A 140 -12.58 -0.16 16.28
CA LYS A 140 -13.87 -0.16 16.99
C LYS A 140 -14.76 0.95 16.47
#